data_AF-A0A520EDQ3-F1
#
_entry.id   AF-A0A520EDQ3-F1
#
_cell.length_a   1.000
_cell.length_b   1.000
_cell.length_c   1.000
_cell.angle_alpha   90.00
_cell.angle_beta   90.00
_cell.angle_gamma   90.00
#
_symmetry.space_group_name_H-M   'P 1'
#
loop_
_entity.id
_entity.type
_entity.pdbx_description
1 polymer ?
#
loop_
_entity_poly.entity_id
_entity_poly.type
_entity_poly.pdbx_seq_one_letter_code
_entity_poly.pdbx_strand_id
1 'polypeptide(L)'
;RGLLDLTDNVDKQSGAVVAARRVVRHDGDDTYLVVAADKGTAKFSDIANDVAAQYGFWLGDAFASGGSVGYDHKAMGITAKGAWESVKRHFRELGVDTQHDDFTAVGIGDMSGDVFGNGMLCSKHIRLIAAFDHRHVFVDPNPSPERSYDERSRLFSLPRSSWADYDPTLISAGGGVWERSAKRVPISDEMREALGLDADVTELTPPQLVRAILRSPADLLWNGGIGTYVKASGESDLEVGDKSNDAVRVNGNEVRARVIGEGGNLGLTQAGRIEYARIGGRINTDALDNSAGVDCSDHEVNIKILLDSLISSGVVADSHRDALLESLTDQVAELVLADNRSQNELMGTTRADAGAMIGVHGRVISNLESRGIVDRVIEGFPTKKQFAAAEKPGTGLTSPELATLMAHVKLDLKSTLLAGSSIDNQIYRKALVNYFPEGVRDAGGDALDRHPLRREIVATVLTNNVIDRGGITYAYRLGEEVGADPEDAVRAFTV
;
A
#
# COMPACT_ATOMS: atom_id res chain seq x y z
N ARG A 1 25.64 9.95 14.21
CA ARG A 1 25.72 8.56 14.70
C ARG A 1 24.87 7.69 13.76
N GLY A 2 25.34 7.40 12.54
CA GLY A 2 24.57 6.67 11.53
C GLY A 2 23.95 7.60 10.49
N LEU A 3 22.69 7.35 10.08
CA LEU A 3 22.00 8.13 9.04
C LEU A 3 21.89 9.63 9.38
N LEU A 4 21.78 9.98 10.67
CA LEU A 4 21.73 11.37 11.13
C LEU A 4 23.00 12.19 10.83
N ASP A 5 24.14 11.54 10.51
CA ASP A 5 25.34 12.27 10.08
C ASP A 5 25.30 12.67 8.59
N LEU A 6 24.30 12.19 7.84
CA LEU A 6 24.17 12.38 6.40
C LEU A 6 23.13 13.45 6.00
N THR A 7 22.21 13.79 6.90
CA THR A 7 21.14 14.78 6.70
C THR A 7 21.49 16.10 7.37
N ASP A 8 21.01 17.22 6.81
CA ASP A 8 21.11 18.51 7.47
C ASP A 8 20.19 18.53 8.71
N ASN A 9 20.42 19.45 9.63
CA ASN A 9 19.59 19.61 10.83
C ASN A 9 19.00 21.02 10.90
N VAL A 10 18.05 21.27 11.81
CA VAL A 10 17.51 22.61 12.07
C VAL A 10 17.87 23.05 13.48
N ASP A 11 18.48 24.22 13.61
CA ASP A 11 18.69 24.84 14.91
C ASP A 11 17.35 25.31 15.48
N LYS A 12 16.89 24.69 16.57
CA LYS A 12 15.55 24.96 17.14
C LYS A 12 15.35 26.39 17.64
N GLN A 13 16.43 27.16 17.88
CA GLN A 13 16.33 28.53 18.39
C GLN A 13 16.21 29.56 17.27
N SER A 14 17.03 29.41 16.22
CA SER A 14 17.10 30.33 15.09
C SER A 14 16.27 29.90 13.89
N GLY A 15 15.90 28.62 13.80
CA GLY A 15 15.29 28.01 12.62
C GLY A 15 16.26 27.83 11.44
N ALA A 16 17.55 28.09 11.64
CA ALA A 16 18.54 28.00 10.57
C ALA A 16 18.92 26.55 10.28
N VAL A 17 19.13 26.25 8.99
CA VAL A 17 19.66 24.96 8.54
C VAL A 17 21.12 24.82 8.96
N VAL A 18 21.44 23.68 9.56
CA VAL A 18 22.77 23.27 9.98
C VAL A 18 23.23 22.13 9.08
N ALA A 19 24.13 22.45 8.16
CA ALA A 19 24.56 21.49 7.15
C ALA A 19 25.31 20.27 7.75
N ALA A 20 25.11 19.09 7.14
CA ALA A 20 25.79 17.86 7.51
C ALA A 20 27.32 18.00 7.38
N ARG A 21 28.05 17.57 8.41
CA ARG A 21 29.53 17.70 8.44
C ARG A 21 30.17 16.60 7.62
N ARG A 22 31.13 16.97 6.76
CA ARG A 22 31.93 16.03 5.93
C ARG A 22 31.08 15.27 4.89
N VAL A 23 29.99 15.89 4.44
CA VAL A 23 29.17 15.41 3.33
C VAL A 23 29.36 16.35 2.14
N VAL A 24 29.54 15.78 0.95
CA VAL A 24 29.49 16.54 -0.30
C VAL A 24 28.03 16.64 -0.71
N ARG A 25 27.51 17.86 -0.71
CA ARG A 25 26.11 18.14 -1.05
C ARG A 25 26.00 18.37 -2.55
N HIS A 26 25.22 17.53 -3.22
CA HIS A 26 24.88 17.71 -4.63
C HIS A 26 23.55 18.45 -4.81
N ASP A 27 22.68 18.40 -3.80
CA ASP A 27 21.35 19.00 -3.77
C ASP A 27 21.26 20.16 -2.76
N GLY A 28 20.07 20.71 -2.60
CA GLY A 28 19.75 21.81 -1.68
C GLY A 28 19.83 21.42 -0.19
N ASP A 29 19.25 22.24 0.67
CA ASP A 29 19.12 21.91 2.10
C ASP A 29 18.17 20.73 2.26
N ASP A 30 18.60 19.70 3.00
CA ASP A 30 17.81 18.49 3.23
C ASP A 30 17.80 18.13 4.71
N THR A 31 16.87 18.74 5.44
CA THR A 31 16.72 18.55 6.88
C THR A 31 15.73 17.44 7.23
N TYR A 32 15.01 16.90 6.26
CA TYR A 32 13.89 16.00 6.54
C TYR A 32 14.28 14.54 6.29
N LEU A 33 14.63 13.87 7.39
CA LEU A 33 14.86 12.43 7.41
C LEU A 33 13.96 11.80 8.46
N VAL A 34 13.07 10.91 8.02
CA VAL A 34 12.23 10.08 8.88
C VAL A 34 12.49 8.63 8.54
N VAL A 35 12.51 7.78 9.56
CA VAL A 35 12.58 6.33 9.41
C VAL A 35 11.28 5.71 9.88
N ALA A 36 10.86 4.62 9.26
CA ALA A 36 9.69 3.86 9.69
C ALA A 36 10.11 2.44 10.03
N ALA A 37 9.34 1.78 10.91
CA ALA A 37 9.59 0.39 11.22
C ALA A 37 9.12 -0.52 10.08
N ASP A 38 9.89 -1.57 9.82
CA ASP A 38 9.52 -2.70 8.96
C ASP A 38 9.42 -4.00 9.80
N LYS A 39 9.08 -5.11 9.17
CA LYS A 39 8.90 -6.43 9.77
C LYS A 39 10.06 -6.79 10.70
N GLY A 40 9.71 -7.05 11.96
CA GLY A 40 10.66 -7.44 13.01
C GLY A 40 11.41 -6.29 13.67
N THR A 41 11.16 -5.04 13.25
CA THR A 41 11.86 -3.84 13.73
C THR A 41 10.99 -2.84 14.48
N ALA A 42 9.67 -3.06 14.60
CA ALA A 42 8.73 -2.18 15.33
C ALA A 42 9.26 -1.70 16.71
N LYS A 43 9.86 -2.61 17.48
CA LYS A 43 10.47 -2.32 18.79
C LYS A 43 11.71 -1.39 18.76
N PHE A 44 12.20 -1.02 17.58
CA PHE A 44 13.39 -0.20 17.41
C PHE A 44 13.09 1.27 17.10
N SER A 45 11.82 1.64 16.81
CA SER A 45 11.45 3.05 16.60
C SER A 45 11.74 3.89 17.84
N ASP A 46 11.48 3.37 19.05
CA ASP A 46 11.81 4.06 20.31
C ASP A 46 13.31 4.31 20.45
N ILE A 47 14.14 3.31 20.10
CA ILE A 47 15.60 3.43 20.11
C ILE A 47 16.06 4.47 19.09
N ALA A 48 15.44 4.52 17.91
CA ALA A 48 15.75 5.52 16.89
C ALA A 48 15.41 6.93 17.37
N ASN A 49 14.25 7.12 18.01
CA ASN A 49 13.83 8.38 18.60
C ASN A 49 14.75 8.83 19.76
N ASP A 50 15.17 7.90 20.63
CA ASP A 50 16.18 8.18 21.67
C ASP A 50 17.51 8.65 21.07
N VAL A 51 17.93 8.03 19.97
CA VAL A 51 19.15 8.43 19.25
C VAL A 51 19.00 9.82 18.63
N ALA A 52 17.85 10.13 18.03
CA ALA A 52 17.54 11.44 17.48
C ALA A 52 17.52 12.54 18.55
N ALA A 53 16.89 12.26 19.70
CA ALA A 53 16.86 13.16 20.85
C ALA A 53 18.27 13.44 21.40
N GLN A 54 19.10 12.40 21.58
CA GLN A 54 20.51 12.56 21.99
C GLN A 54 21.35 13.31 20.97
N TYR A 55 21.04 13.18 19.68
CA TYR A 55 21.72 13.89 18.60
C TYR A 55 21.31 15.37 18.54
N GLY A 56 20.19 15.74 19.17
CA GLY A 56 19.59 17.07 19.02
C GLY A 56 19.00 17.28 17.63
N PHE A 57 18.52 16.21 16.99
CA PHE A 57 17.85 16.30 15.70
C PHE A 57 16.49 16.99 15.85
N TRP A 58 16.14 17.87 14.90
CA TRP A 58 15.02 18.78 15.08
C TRP A 58 13.67 18.07 15.21
N LEU A 59 13.49 16.95 14.49
CA LEU A 59 12.28 16.12 14.54
C LEU A 59 12.07 15.40 15.88
N GLY A 60 13.07 15.32 16.76
CA GLY A 60 12.91 14.68 18.06
C GLY A 60 12.37 13.24 17.94
N ASP A 61 11.22 12.98 18.56
CA ASP A 61 10.52 11.68 18.55
C ASP A 61 9.56 11.50 17.36
N ALA A 62 9.50 12.48 16.46
CA ALA A 62 8.90 12.35 15.13
C ALA A 62 9.91 11.79 14.11
N PHE A 63 11.16 11.52 14.51
CA PHE A 63 12.19 10.93 13.63
C PHE A 63 11.82 9.51 13.19
N ALA A 64 11.23 8.72 14.09
CA ALA A 64 10.79 7.36 13.81
C ALA A 64 9.31 7.17 14.12
N SER A 65 8.53 6.72 13.13
CA SER A 65 7.11 6.38 13.30
C SER A 65 6.89 4.95 13.80
N GLY A 66 5.70 4.66 14.33
CA GLY A 66 5.31 3.32 14.76
C GLY A 66 6.03 2.80 16.02
N GLY A 67 6.51 3.72 16.87
CA GLY A 67 7.06 3.40 18.19
C GLY A 67 5.99 3.21 19.28
N SER A 68 6.40 3.02 20.53
CA SER A 68 5.49 2.88 21.68
C SER A 68 4.70 4.15 21.99
N VAL A 69 5.23 5.30 21.57
CA VAL A 69 4.54 6.59 21.57
C VAL A 69 4.26 6.96 20.12
N GLY A 70 3.20 6.39 19.55
CA GLY A 70 2.86 6.45 18.13
C GLY A 70 1.69 5.54 17.77
N TYR A 71 1.47 5.34 16.47
CA TYR A 71 0.40 4.49 15.96
C TYR A 71 0.93 3.08 15.68
N ASP A 72 0.47 2.08 16.45
CA ASP A 72 0.82 0.68 16.19
C ASP A 72 0.03 0.18 14.97
N HIS A 73 0.71 0.09 13.82
CA HIS A 73 0.10 -0.34 12.56
C HIS A 73 -0.51 -1.73 12.64
N LYS A 74 0.04 -2.64 13.46
CA LYS A 74 -0.49 -3.99 13.62
C LYS A 74 -1.74 -3.99 14.47
N ALA A 75 -1.74 -3.26 15.59
CA ALA A 75 -2.90 -3.12 16.45
C ALA A 75 -4.05 -2.41 15.71
N MET A 76 -3.73 -1.37 14.93
CA MET A 76 -4.69 -0.70 14.06
C MET A 76 -5.10 -1.55 12.86
N GLY A 77 -4.22 -2.44 12.40
CA GLY A 77 -4.37 -3.20 11.15
C GLY A 77 -4.42 -2.32 9.90
N ILE A 78 -3.84 -1.11 9.96
CA ILE A 78 -4.11 -0.03 9.00
C ILE A 78 -3.66 -0.41 7.57
N THR A 79 -2.49 -1.04 7.42
CA THR A 79 -1.97 -1.51 6.13
C THR A 79 -2.92 -2.53 5.49
N ALA A 80 -3.39 -3.51 6.26
CA ALA A 80 -4.31 -4.53 5.77
C ALA A 80 -5.69 -3.95 5.44
N LYS A 81 -6.21 -3.05 6.28
CA LYS A 81 -7.48 -2.35 6.04
C LYS A 81 -7.42 -1.49 4.78
N GLY A 82 -6.31 -0.79 4.55
CA GLY A 82 -6.05 -0.03 3.32
C GLY A 82 -6.09 -0.90 2.07
N ALA A 83 -5.33 -1.99 2.06
CA ALA A 83 -5.33 -2.96 0.96
C ALA A 83 -6.71 -3.63 0.78
N TRP A 84 -7.47 -3.77 1.87
CA TRP A 84 -8.83 -4.27 1.82
C TRP A 84 -9.80 -3.31 1.12
N GLU A 85 -9.55 -1.99 1.11
CA GLU A 85 -10.33 -1.04 0.30
C GLU A 85 -10.20 -1.35 -1.20
N SER A 86 -9.01 -1.73 -1.66
CA SER A 86 -8.80 -2.20 -3.03
C SER A 86 -9.53 -3.50 -3.33
N VAL A 87 -9.47 -4.46 -2.39
CA VAL A 87 -10.23 -5.72 -2.49
C VAL A 87 -11.72 -5.44 -2.62
N LYS A 88 -12.29 -4.61 -1.74
CA LYS A 88 -13.70 -4.20 -1.80
C LYS A 88 -14.03 -3.57 -3.15
N ARG A 89 -13.18 -2.69 -3.67
CA ARG A 89 -13.39 -2.07 -4.99
C ARG A 89 -13.43 -3.11 -6.11
N HIS A 90 -12.48 -4.04 -6.15
CA HIS A 90 -12.43 -5.08 -7.18
C HIS A 90 -13.63 -6.04 -7.12
N PHE A 91 -14.02 -6.49 -5.91
CA PHE A 91 -15.20 -7.35 -5.74
C PHE A 91 -16.50 -6.64 -6.12
N ARG A 92 -16.64 -5.34 -5.78
CA ARG A 92 -17.79 -4.53 -6.19
C ARG A 92 -17.93 -4.44 -7.70
N GLU A 93 -16.83 -4.34 -8.46
CA GLU A 93 -16.82 -4.38 -9.93
C GLU A 93 -17.23 -5.75 -10.50
N LEU A 94 -17.18 -6.80 -9.69
CA LEU A 94 -17.63 -8.15 -10.02
C LEU A 94 -19.04 -8.45 -9.48
N GLY A 95 -19.71 -7.47 -8.87
CA GLY A 95 -21.06 -7.62 -8.31
C GLY A 95 -21.12 -8.45 -7.02
N VAL A 96 -20.02 -8.53 -6.26
CA VAL A 96 -19.94 -9.24 -4.98
C VAL A 96 -19.64 -8.24 -3.87
N ASP A 97 -20.38 -8.30 -2.78
CA ASP A 97 -20.12 -7.53 -1.57
C ASP A 97 -19.38 -8.40 -0.54
N THR A 98 -18.08 -8.13 -0.34
CA THR A 98 -17.25 -8.92 0.59
C THR A 98 -17.69 -8.82 2.04
N GLN A 99 -18.61 -7.91 2.38
CA GLN A 99 -19.14 -7.73 3.72
C GLN A 99 -20.45 -8.50 3.96
N HIS A 100 -21.06 -9.09 2.92
CA HIS A 100 -22.34 -9.79 3.01
C HIS A 100 -22.39 -11.12 2.26
N ASP A 101 -21.55 -11.32 1.24
CA ASP A 101 -21.51 -12.51 0.40
C ASP A 101 -20.32 -13.39 0.74
N ASP A 102 -20.52 -14.71 0.84
CA ASP A 102 -19.45 -15.68 1.03
C ASP A 102 -18.57 -15.81 -0.24
N PHE A 103 -17.25 -15.80 -0.06
CA PHE A 103 -16.30 -15.95 -1.16
C PHE A 103 -15.07 -16.76 -0.74
N THR A 104 -14.45 -17.44 -1.70
CA THR A 104 -13.27 -18.26 -1.48
C THR A 104 -11.99 -17.43 -1.50
N ALA A 105 -11.05 -17.74 -0.62
CA ALA A 105 -9.75 -17.10 -0.58
C ALA A 105 -8.62 -18.11 -0.48
N VAL A 106 -7.49 -17.80 -1.12
CA VAL A 106 -6.19 -18.38 -0.84
C VAL A 106 -5.20 -17.31 -0.38
N GLY A 107 -4.18 -17.72 0.36
CA GLY A 107 -3.35 -16.76 1.09
C GLY A 107 -1.85 -17.06 1.10
N ILE A 108 -1.06 -15.99 1.08
CA ILE A 108 0.39 -16.01 1.31
C ILE A 108 0.65 -15.38 2.68
N GLY A 109 0.93 -16.19 3.69
CA GLY A 109 1.15 -15.78 5.07
C GLY A 109 0.48 -16.68 6.10
N ASP A 110 0.43 -16.19 7.35
CA ASP A 110 -0.24 -16.86 8.48
C ASP A 110 -0.89 -15.85 9.43
N MET A 111 -1.75 -16.32 10.32
CA MET A 111 -2.50 -15.48 11.26
C MET A 111 -1.64 -14.75 12.29
N SER A 112 -0.35 -15.05 12.45
CA SER A 112 0.54 -14.27 13.33
C SER A 112 1.08 -13.00 12.66
N GLY A 113 1.07 -12.98 11.32
CA GLY A 113 1.49 -11.87 10.49
C GLY A 113 0.54 -10.67 10.62
N ASP A 114 1.12 -9.47 10.65
CA ASP A 114 0.35 -8.22 10.71
C ASP A 114 -0.63 -8.12 9.53
N VAL A 115 -0.10 -8.05 8.31
CA VAL A 115 -0.91 -7.86 7.10
C VAL A 115 -1.82 -9.05 6.83
N PHE A 116 -1.29 -10.27 6.92
CA PHE A 116 -2.07 -11.47 6.64
C PHE A 116 -3.21 -11.64 7.65
N GLY A 117 -2.89 -11.56 8.94
CA GLY A 117 -3.84 -11.78 10.01
C GLY A 117 -4.95 -10.72 10.02
N ASN A 118 -4.59 -9.43 9.96
CA ASN A 118 -5.57 -8.36 9.87
C ASN A 118 -6.44 -8.47 8.60
N GLY A 119 -5.83 -8.80 7.45
CA GLY A 119 -6.56 -8.97 6.18
C GLY A 119 -7.59 -10.10 6.22
N MET A 120 -7.23 -11.26 6.79
CA MET A 120 -8.14 -12.41 6.94
C MET A 120 -9.22 -12.23 8.02
N LEU A 121 -9.20 -11.10 8.74
CA LEU A 121 -10.22 -10.68 9.70
C LEU A 121 -11.05 -9.48 9.20
N CYS A 122 -10.76 -8.94 8.01
CA CYS A 122 -11.53 -7.83 7.43
C CYS A 122 -12.92 -8.27 6.91
N SER A 123 -13.23 -9.57 6.89
CA SER A 123 -14.58 -10.08 6.60
C SER A 123 -14.82 -11.44 7.24
N LYS A 124 -16.05 -11.62 7.77
CA LYS A 124 -16.56 -12.90 8.29
C LYS A 124 -16.96 -13.89 7.20
N HIS A 125 -17.10 -13.41 5.96
CA HIS A 125 -17.56 -14.17 4.81
C HIS A 125 -16.42 -14.85 4.03
N ILE A 126 -15.18 -14.70 4.50
CA ILE A 126 -14.01 -15.35 3.92
C ILE A 126 -14.06 -16.86 4.18
N ARG A 127 -14.10 -17.63 3.09
CA ARG A 127 -13.83 -19.07 3.05
C ARG A 127 -12.37 -19.29 2.64
N LEU A 128 -11.46 -19.26 3.62
CA LEU A 128 -10.02 -19.45 3.38
C LEU A 128 -9.73 -20.93 3.08
N ILE A 129 -9.63 -21.30 1.81
CA ILE A 129 -9.49 -22.70 1.40
C ILE A 129 -8.05 -23.20 1.45
N ALA A 130 -7.07 -22.31 1.34
CA ALA A 130 -5.67 -22.65 1.53
C ALA A 130 -4.81 -21.43 1.86
N ALA A 131 -3.74 -21.64 2.62
CA ALA A 131 -2.73 -20.63 2.87
C ALA A 131 -1.37 -21.29 3.09
N PHE A 132 -0.29 -20.53 2.95
CA PHE A 132 1.04 -21.04 3.27
C PHE A 132 1.93 -19.94 3.80
N ASP A 133 2.83 -20.30 4.70
CA ASP A 133 3.93 -19.46 5.16
C ASP A 133 5.27 -20.19 4.98
N HIS A 134 6.33 -19.61 5.53
CA HIS A 134 7.66 -20.23 5.53
C HIS A 134 7.73 -21.59 6.27
N ARG A 135 6.75 -21.90 7.13
CA ARG A 135 6.74 -23.11 7.99
C ARG A 135 5.79 -24.18 7.48
N HIS A 136 4.59 -23.81 7.08
CA HIS A 136 3.49 -24.73 6.82
C HIS A 136 2.70 -24.40 5.55
N VAL A 137 1.97 -25.40 5.07
CA VAL A 137 0.88 -25.26 4.11
C VAL A 137 -0.40 -25.72 4.80
N PHE A 138 -1.39 -24.83 4.88
CA PHE A 138 -2.74 -25.05 5.40
C PHE A 138 -3.71 -25.24 4.23
N VAL A 139 -4.58 -26.24 4.30
CA VAL A 139 -5.68 -26.44 3.36
C VAL A 139 -6.94 -26.85 4.11
N ASP A 140 -8.01 -26.12 3.91
CA ASP A 140 -9.36 -26.45 4.39
C ASP A 140 -10.28 -26.46 3.15
N PRO A 141 -10.61 -27.61 2.57
CA PRO A 141 -11.32 -27.66 1.29
C PRO A 141 -12.69 -26.96 1.25
N ASN A 142 -13.41 -26.96 2.37
CA ASN A 142 -14.75 -26.40 2.49
C ASN A 142 -14.98 -25.77 3.88
N PRO A 143 -14.32 -24.63 4.18
CA PRO A 143 -14.41 -24.00 5.49
C PRO A 143 -15.79 -23.40 5.70
N SER A 144 -16.31 -23.51 6.93
CA SER A 144 -17.45 -22.71 7.38
C SER A 144 -16.99 -21.27 7.64
N PRO A 145 -17.59 -20.24 7.00
CA PRO A 145 -17.15 -18.85 7.15
C PRO A 145 -17.08 -18.41 8.62
N GLU A 146 -18.18 -18.58 9.36
CA GLU A 146 -18.29 -18.17 10.77
C GLU A 146 -17.31 -18.93 11.68
N ARG A 147 -17.33 -20.28 11.65
CA ARG A 147 -16.46 -21.09 12.54
C ARG A 147 -14.98 -20.87 12.25
N SER A 148 -14.62 -20.76 10.97
CA SER A 148 -13.24 -20.53 10.57
C SER A 148 -12.79 -19.09 10.88
N TYR A 149 -13.70 -18.11 10.84
CA TYR A 149 -13.41 -16.74 11.27
C TYR A 149 -13.07 -16.68 12.75
N ASP A 150 -13.88 -17.32 13.60
CA ASP A 150 -13.64 -17.36 15.05
C ASP A 150 -12.28 -18.01 15.37
N GLU A 151 -11.94 -19.08 14.66
CA GLU A 151 -10.64 -19.75 14.82
C GLU A 151 -9.47 -18.89 14.34
N ARG A 152 -9.60 -18.23 13.18
CA ARG A 152 -8.62 -17.24 12.71
C ARG A 152 -8.43 -16.12 13.72
N SER A 153 -9.52 -15.61 14.30
CA SER A 153 -9.49 -14.56 15.33
C SER A 153 -8.79 -15.04 16.61
N ARG A 154 -9.01 -16.30 17.01
CA ARG A 154 -8.30 -16.92 18.14
C ARG A 154 -6.80 -16.99 17.86
N LEU A 155 -6.41 -17.50 16.70
CA LEU A 155 -4.99 -17.61 16.30
C LEU A 155 -4.28 -16.26 16.23
N PHE A 156 -4.95 -15.24 15.70
CA PHE A 156 -4.42 -13.87 15.64
C PHE A 156 -4.15 -13.28 17.02
N SER A 157 -5.01 -13.62 18.00
CA SER A 157 -4.91 -13.12 19.38
C SER A 157 -3.86 -13.83 20.23
N LEU A 158 -3.29 -14.94 19.76
CA LEU A 158 -2.24 -15.64 20.49
C LEU A 158 -0.92 -14.84 20.47
N PRO A 159 -0.14 -14.82 21.57
CA PRO A 159 1.16 -14.13 21.60
C PRO A 159 2.15 -14.64 20.54
N ARG A 160 2.05 -15.93 20.19
CA ARG A 160 2.72 -16.57 19.06
C ARG A 160 1.79 -17.62 18.48
N SER A 161 1.69 -17.66 17.16
CA SER A 161 0.89 -18.65 16.45
C SER A 161 1.51 -19.06 15.12
N SER A 162 0.96 -20.13 14.57
CA SER A 162 1.28 -20.72 13.28
C SER A 162 0.06 -21.49 12.79
N TRP A 163 0.09 -21.95 11.54
CA TRP A 163 -0.93 -22.86 11.04
C TRP A 163 -1.02 -24.16 11.84
N ALA A 164 0.05 -24.62 12.49
CA ALA A 164 0.02 -25.82 13.33
C ALA A 164 -0.80 -25.64 14.63
N ASP A 165 -1.11 -24.40 15.02
CA ASP A 165 -1.94 -24.09 16.18
C ASP A 165 -3.45 -24.07 15.83
N TYR A 166 -3.81 -24.18 14.55
CA TYR A 166 -5.19 -24.23 14.08
C TYR A 166 -5.85 -25.52 14.56
N ASP A 167 -7.05 -25.42 15.15
CA ASP A 167 -7.78 -26.57 15.66
C ASP A 167 -8.16 -27.54 14.51
N PRO A 168 -7.56 -28.75 14.47
CA PRO A 168 -7.78 -29.68 13.37
C PRO A 168 -9.22 -30.20 13.31
N THR A 169 -10.00 -30.09 14.38
CA THR A 169 -11.42 -30.49 14.40
C THR A 169 -12.32 -29.51 13.66
N LEU A 170 -11.81 -28.31 13.35
CA LEU A 170 -12.51 -27.28 12.57
C LEU A 170 -12.20 -27.34 11.08
N ILE A 171 -11.14 -28.06 10.67
CA ILE A 171 -10.77 -28.26 9.27
C ILE A 171 -11.76 -29.24 8.64
N SER A 172 -12.29 -28.92 7.47
CA SER A 172 -13.21 -29.79 6.76
C SER A 172 -12.55 -31.09 6.26
N ALA A 173 -13.38 -32.06 5.88
CA ALA A 173 -12.93 -33.37 5.44
C ALA A 173 -11.90 -33.26 4.30
N GLY A 174 -10.85 -34.08 4.38
CA GLY A 174 -9.77 -34.10 3.40
C GLY A 174 -8.74 -32.98 3.54
N GLY A 175 -8.93 -31.99 4.43
CA GLY A 175 -7.98 -30.91 4.70
C GLY A 175 -6.90 -31.24 5.73
N GLY A 176 -6.01 -30.29 5.99
CA GLY A 176 -4.94 -30.42 6.98
C GLY A 176 -3.90 -29.30 6.98
N VAL A 177 -2.89 -29.49 7.83
CA VAL A 177 -1.70 -28.64 7.93
C VAL A 177 -0.47 -29.52 7.75
N TRP A 178 0.44 -29.12 6.86
CA TRP A 178 1.68 -29.84 6.60
C TRP A 178 2.89 -28.93 6.71
N GLU A 179 3.99 -29.41 7.28
CA GLU A 179 5.25 -28.70 7.26
C GLU A 179 5.80 -28.56 5.84
N ARG A 180 6.44 -27.42 5.55
CA ARG A 180 7.19 -27.19 4.31
C ARG A 180 8.36 -28.15 4.13
N SER A 181 8.82 -28.77 5.21
CA SER A 181 9.87 -29.79 5.27
C SER A 181 9.39 -31.19 4.85
N ALA A 182 8.06 -31.42 4.79
CA ALA A 182 7.49 -32.73 4.52
C ALA A 182 7.91 -33.23 3.13
N LYS A 183 8.19 -34.54 3.02
CA LYS A 183 8.57 -35.11 1.73
C LYS A 183 7.44 -35.03 0.72
N ARG A 184 6.21 -35.34 1.16
CA ARG A 184 5.01 -35.45 0.33
C ARG A 184 3.76 -35.15 1.17
N VAL A 185 2.74 -34.63 0.50
CA VAL A 185 1.41 -34.32 1.02
C VAL A 185 0.41 -35.16 0.24
N PRO A 186 -0.39 -36.02 0.90
CA PRO A 186 -1.48 -36.73 0.22
C PRO A 186 -2.56 -35.72 -0.19
N ILE A 187 -3.10 -35.87 -1.41
CA ILE A 187 -4.15 -35.00 -1.94
C ILE A 187 -5.45 -35.80 -1.95
N SER A 188 -6.36 -35.40 -1.07
CA SER A 188 -7.73 -35.92 -1.02
C SER A 188 -8.55 -35.46 -2.22
N ASP A 189 -9.70 -36.10 -2.47
CA ASP A 189 -10.61 -35.69 -3.53
C ASP A 189 -11.17 -34.28 -3.24
N GLU A 190 -11.44 -33.96 -1.97
CA GLU A 190 -11.91 -32.65 -1.53
C GLU A 190 -10.87 -31.55 -1.79
N MET A 191 -9.58 -31.79 -1.46
CA MET A 191 -8.50 -30.85 -1.79
C MET A 191 -8.34 -30.65 -3.30
N ARG A 192 -8.50 -31.74 -4.06
CA ARG A 192 -8.37 -31.72 -5.52
C ARG A 192 -9.44 -30.83 -6.15
N GLU A 193 -10.69 -30.95 -5.69
CA GLU A 193 -11.79 -30.10 -6.12
C GLU A 193 -11.56 -28.63 -5.71
N ALA A 194 -11.28 -28.38 -4.43
CA ALA A 194 -11.09 -27.02 -3.91
C ALA A 194 -9.93 -26.26 -4.59
N LEU A 195 -8.82 -26.94 -4.88
CA LEU A 195 -7.66 -26.34 -5.54
C LEU A 195 -7.71 -26.43 -7.07
N GLY A 196 -8.73 -27.08 -7.63
CA GLY A 196 -8.91 -27.24 -9.07
C GLY A 196 -7.78 -28.02 -9.75
N LEU A 197 -7.39 -29.15 -9.14
CA LEU A 197 -6.34 -30.07 -9.59
C LEU A 197 -6.90 -31.19 -10.48
N ASP A 198 -6.03 -31.82 -11.28
CA ASP A 198 -6.41 -32.94 -12.15
C ASP A 198 -6.75 -34.21 -11.36
N ALA A 199 -7.69 -35.00 -11.90
CA ALA A 199 -8.30 -36.17 -11.26
C ALA A 199 -7.31 -37.26 -10.81
N ASP A 200 -6.14 -37.35 -11.44
CA ASP A 200 -5.10 -38.33 -11.15
C ASP A 200 -4.09 -37.85 -10.08
N VAL A 201 -4.18 -36.59 -9.64
CA VAL A 201 -3.32 -36.04 -8.58
C VAL A 201 -3.75 -36.60 -7.22
N THR A 202 -2.95 -37.53 -6.70
CA THR A 202 -3.13 -38.16 -5.38
C THR A 202 -2.11 -37.70 -4.35
N GLU A 203 -1.05 -37.01 -4.77
CA GLU A 203 0.05 -36.54 -3.92
C GLU A 203 0.84 -35.39 -4.55
N LEU A 204 1.36 -34.48 -3.71
CA LEU A 204 2.26 -33.40 -4.13
C LEU A 204 3.39 -33.21 -3.11
N THR A 205 4.53 -32.68 -3.55
CA THR A 205 5.52 -32.10 -2.61
C THR A 205 5.02 -30.73 -2.11
N PRO A 206 5.48 -30.22 -0.95
CA PRO A 206 5.06 -28.90 -0.47
C PRO A 206 5.31 -27.75 -1.46
N PRO A 207 6.42 -27.70 -2.23
CA PRO A 207 6.57 -26.71 -3.29
C PRO A 207 5.52 -26.84 -4.40
N GLN A 208 5.20 -28.05 -4.85
CA GLN A 208 4.15 -28.27 -5.85
C GLN A 208 2.76 -27.89 -5.33
N LEU A 209 2.48 -28.14 -4.04
CA LEU A 209 1.23 -27.74 -3.41
C LEU A 209 1.12 -26.20 -3.32
N VAL A 210 2.20 -25.49 -2.99
CA VAL A 210 2.18 -24.01 -3.04
C VAL A 210 1.94 -23.51 -4.46
N ARG A 211 2.58 -24.10 -5.48
CA ARG A 211 2.27 -23.77 -6.89
C ARG A 211 0.80 -24.05 -7.23
N ALA A 212 0.22 -25.11 -6.70
CA ALA A 212 -1.21 -25.40 -6.88
C ALA A 212 -2.10 -24.35 -6.22
N ILE A 213 -1.79 -23.91 -5.00
CA ILE A 213 -2.52 -22.86 -4.29
C ILE A 213 -2.49 -21.54 -5.08
N LEU A 214 -1.33 -21.13 -5.58
CA LEU A 214 -1.18 -19.92 -6.41
C LEU A 214 -1.95 -19.98 -7.73
N ARG A 215 -2.25 -21.18 -8.23
CA ARG A 215 -3.02 -21.45 -9.47
C ARG A 215 -4.46 -21.90 -9.20
N SER A 216 -4.91 -21.83 -7.95
CA SER A 216 -6.26 -22.28 -7.57
C SER A 216 -7.35 -21.32 -8.10
N PRO A 217 -8.54 -21.83 -8.43
CA PRO A 217 -9.68 -21.01 -8.84
C PRO A 217 -10.39 -20.39 -7.64
N ALA A 218 -9.70 -19.53 -6.89
CA ALA A 218 -10.29 -18.80 -5.77
C ALA A 218 -10.91 -17.45 -6.21
N ASP A 219 -11.78 -16.87 -5.39
CA ASP A 219 -12.24 -15.50 -5.62
C ASP A 219 -11.15 -14.48 -5.28
N LEU A 220 -10.43 -14.70 -4.18
CA LEU A 220 -9.34 -13.85 -3.70
C LEU A 220 -8.02 -14.64 -3.56
N LEU A 221 -6.93 -14.08 -4.06
CA LEU A 221 -5.58 -14.40 -3.58
C LEU A 221 -5.08 -13.20 -2.76
N TRP A 222 -4.89 -13.42 -1.46
CA TRP A 222 -4.41 -12.41 -0.53
C TRP A 222 -2.91 -12.58 -0.28
N ASN A 223 -2.12 -11.59 -0.70
CA ASN A 223 -0.72 -11.53 -0.35
C ASN A 223 -0.52 -10.72 0.93
N GLY A 224 -0.33 -11.40 2.07
CA GLY A 224 0.13 -10.80 3.33
C GLY A 224 1.56 -11.18 3.70
N GLY A 225 2.31 -11.75 2.74
CA GLY A 225 3.63 -12.30 2.93
C GLY A 225 4.73 -11.43 2.34
N ILE A 226 5.94 -11.99 2.26
CA ILE A 226 7.10 -11.36 1.61
C ILE A 226 7.66 -12.33 0.60
N GLY A 227 8.02 -11.82 -0.56
CA GLY A 227 8.66 -12.56 -1.64
C GLY A 227 7.85 -12.51 -2.92
N THR A 228 8.51 -12.82 -4.03
CA THR A 228 7.92 -12.69 -5.36
C THR A 228 7.48 -14.04 -5.89
N TYR A 229 6.17 -14.27 -5.82
CA TYR A 229 5.50 -15.54 -6.13
C TYR A 229 4.95 -15.61 -7.55
N VAL A 230 4.74 -14.46 -8.19
CA VAL A 230 4.25 -14.39 -9.57
C VAL A 230 5.15 -13.48 -10.41
N LYS A 231 5.49 -13.95 -11.61
CA LYS A 231 6.21 -13.18 -12.63
C LYS A 231 5.49 -13.24 -13.97
N ALA A 232 5.91 -12.49 -14.98
CA ALA A 232 5.45 -12.73 -16.34
C ALA A 232 6.09 -13.99 -16.92
N SER A 233 5.41 -14.64 -17.86
CA SER A 233 5.95 -15.78 -18.61
C SER A 233 7.24 -15.45 -19.38
N GLY A 234 7.44 -14.18 -19.73
CA GLY A 234 8.65 -13.68 -20.40
C GLY A 234 9.84 -13.39 -19.48
N GLU A 235 9.65 -13.38 -18.15
CA GLU A 235 10.72 -13.17 -17.17
C GLU A 235 11.33 -14.50 -16.74
N SER A 236 12.65 -14.52 -16.52
CA SER A 236 13.35 -15.62 -15.89
C SER A 236 13.41 -15.44 -14.37
N ASP A 237 13.52 -16.54 -13.62
CA ASP A 237 13.67 -16.48 -12.17
C ASP A 237 14.94 -15.71 -11.73
N LEU A 238 15.98 -15.73 -12.57
CA LEU A 238 17.21 -14.98 -12.34
C LEU A 238 17.00 -13.46 -12.37
N GLU A 239 16.15 -12.96 -13.29
CA GLU A 239 15.82 -11.54 -13.39
C GLU A 239 14.95 -11.07 -12.21
N VAL A 240 14.08 -11.95 -11.69
CA VAL A 240 13.25 -11.63 -10.51
C VAL A 240 14.10 -11.46 -9.24
N GLY A 241 15.18 -12.23 -9.10
CA GLY A 241 16.16 -12.03 -8.03
C GLY A 241 15.77 -12.59 -6.66
N ASP A 242 14.62 -13.26 -6.52
CA ASP A 242 14.17 -13.91 -5.27
C ASP A 242 14.32 -15.44 -5.32
N LYS A 243 15.55 -15.91 -5.07
CA LYS A 243 15.88 -17.34 -5.12
C LYS A 243 15.07 -18.20 -4.15
N SER A 244 14.56 -17.62 -3.06
CA SER A 244 13.83 -18.37 -2.04
C SER A 244 12.49 -18.90 -2.57
N ASN A 245 11.93 -18.24 -3.59
CA ASN A 245 10.64 -18.55 -4.17
C ASN A 245 10.70 -19.16 -5.58
N ASP A 246 11.89 -19.36 -6.17
CA ASP A 246 12.04 -19.94 -7.52
C ASP A 246 11.27 -21.27 -7.68
N ALA A 247 11.37 -22.17 -6.69
CA ALA A 247 10.72 -23.48 -6.74
C ALA A 247 9.18 -23.43 -6.65
N VAL A 248 8.61 -22.28 -6.23
CA VAL A 248 7.17 -22.10 -6.06
C VAL A 248 6.57 -21.03 -6.96
N ARG A 249 7.39 -20.28 -7.71
CA ARG A 249 6.94 -19.19 -8.56
C ARG A 249 6.04 -19.72 -9.69
N VAL A 250 5.05 -18.91 -10.05
CA VAL A 250 4.15 -19.16 -11.18
C VAL A 250 4.12 -17.95 -12.11
N ASN A 251 3.59 -18.12 -13.31
CA ASN A 251 3.42 -17.01 -14.24
C ASN A 251 2.06 -16.33 -14.03
N GLY A 252 1.96 -15.04 -14.33
CA GLY A 252 0.72 -14.25 -14.17
C GLY A 252 -0.44 -14.82 -15.00
N ASN A 253 -0.15 -15.39 -16.17
CA ASN A 253 -1.15 -16.08 -16.99
C ASN A 253 -1.59 -17.45 -16.46
N GLU A 254 -0.96 -17.98 -15.40
CA GLU A 254 -1.35 -19.25 -14.74
C GLU A 254 -2.22 -19.00 -13.50
N VAL A 255 -2.28 -17.76 -13.00
CA VAL A 255 -3.06 -17.42 -11.81
C VAL A 255 -4.54 -17.39 -12.18
N ARG A 256 -5.33 -18.18 -11.44
CA ARG A 256 -6.78 -18.36 -11.67
C ARG A 256 -7.66 -17.64 -10.66
N ALA A 257 -7.07 -17.02 -9.64
CA ALA A 257 -7.82 -16.20 -8.71
C ALA A 257 -8.51 -15.04 -9.46
N ARG A 258 -9.73 -14.66 -9.08
CA ARG A 258 -10.45 -13.55 -9.74
C ARG A 258 -9.91 -12.18 -9.34
N VAL A 259 -9.51 -12.04 -8.08
CA VAL A 259 -8.95 -10.84 -7.48
C VAL A 259 -7.65 -11.17 -6.77
N ILE A 260 -6.64 -10.31 -6.90
CA ILE A 260 -5.43 -10.32 -6.07
C ILE A 260 -5.44 -9.03 -5.24
N GLY A 261 -5.27 -9.16 -3.92
CA GLY A 261 -5.00 -8.03 -3.03
C GLY A 261 -3.59 -8.12 -2.48
N GLU A 262 -2.79 -7.07 -2.69
CA GLU A 262 -1.39 -7.02 -2.24
C GLU A 262 -1.22 -6.15 -1.00
N GLY A 263 -1.50 -6.73 0.17
CA GLY A 263 -1.17 -6.08 1.44
C GLY A 263 0.34 -6.10 1.73
N GLY A 264 1.05 -7.14 1.29
CA GLY A 264 2.51 -7.25 1.39
C GLY A 264 3.22 -6.64 0.18
N ASN A 265 4.51 -6.38 0.31
CA ASN A 265 5.34 -5.83 -0.77
C ASN A 265 5.87 -6.92 -1.72
N LEU A 266 5.92 -6.60 -3.01
CA LEU A 266 6.61 -7.35 -4.07
C LEU A 266 6.14 -8.81 -4.23
N GLY A 267 4.84 -9.07 -4.00
CA GLY A 267 4.22 -10.37 -4.22
C GLY A 267 4.30 -10.83 -5.67
N LEU A 268 4.20 -9.85 -6.57
CA LEU A 268 4.25 -10.01 -8.01
C LEU A 268 5.26 -9.04 -8.62
N THR A 269 5.94 -9.44 -9.70
CA THR A 269 6.66 -8.47 -10.54
C THR A 269 5.65 -7.57 -11.27
N GLN A 270 6.06 -6.36 -11.66
CA GLN A 270 5.20 -5.47 -12.45
C GLN A 270 4.71 -6.14 -13.74
N ALA A 271 5.60 -6.83 -14.46
CA ALA A 271 5.21 -7.55 -15.68
C ALA A 271 4.24 -8.71 -15.37
N GLY A 272 4.41 -9.42 -14.25
CA GLY A 272 3.49 -10.46 -13.78
C GLY A 272 2.09 -9.92 -13.48
N ARG A 273 2.00 -8.75 -12.82
CA ARG A 273 0.72 -8.05 -12.59
C ARG A 273 0.01 -7.71 -13.90
N ILE A 274 0.75 -7.17 -14.86
CA ILE A 274 0.23 -6.81 -16.19
C ILE A 274 -0.25 -8.06 -16.94
N GLU A 275 0.53 -9.14 -16.92
CA GLU A 275 0.16 -10.41 -17.57
C GLU A 275 -1.14 -11.00 -16.98
N TYR A 276 -1.25 -11.03 -15.64
CA TYR A 276 -2.45 -11.45 -14.94
C TYR A 276 -3.67 -10.55 -15.25
N ALA A 277 -3.48 -9.22 -15.24
CA ALA A 277 -4.54 -8.28 -15.56
C ALA A 277 -5.05 -8.42 -17.01
N ARG A 278 -4.16 -8.76 -17.97
CA ARG A 278 -4.52 -8.97 -19.38
C ARG A 278 -5.42 -10.18 -19.62
N ILE A 279 -5.39 -11.18 -18.74
CA ILE A 279 -6.29 -12.35 -18.81
C ILE A 279 -7.60 -12.14 -18.03
N GLY A 280 -7.85 -10.92 -17.55
CA GLY A 280 -9.10 -10.54 -16.88
C GLY A 280 -9.01 -10.53 -15.35
N GLY A 281 -7.85 -10.80 -14.78
CA GLY A 281 -7.59 -10.69 -13.35
C GLY A 281 -7.74 -9.26 -12.82
N ARG A 282 -8.20 -9.11 -11.57
CA ARG A 282 -8.32 -7.80 -10.91
C ARG A 282 -7.20 -7.61 -9.90
N ILE A 283 -6.35 -6.62 -10.13
CA ILE A 283 -5.20 -6.29 -9.27
C ILE A 283 -4.81 -4.82 -9.50
N ASN A 284 -4.21 -4.16 -8.52
CA ASN A 284 -3.49 -2.90 -8.71
C ASN A 284 -1.97 -3.12 -8.62
N THR A 285 -1.21 -2.15 -8.15
CA THR A 285 0.15 -2.34 -7.64
C THR A 285 0.10 -2.44 -6.11
N ASP A 286 1.03 -3.19 -5.52
CA ASP A 286 1.24 -3.22 -4.06
C ASP A 286 1.36 -1.82 -3.46
N ALA A 287 2.12 -0.93 -4.08
CA ALA A 287 2.30 0.46 -3.63
C ALA A 287 0.99 1.28 -3.55
N LEU A 288 -0.05 0.86 -4.27
CA LEU A 288 -1.39 1.47 -4.15
C LEU A 288 -2.19 0.74 -3.06
N ASP A 289 -2.19 -0.58 -3.09
CA ASP A 289 -2.98 -1.38 -2.15
C ASP A 289 -2.53 -1.16 -0.70
N ASN A 290 -1.23 -1.24 -0.41
CA ASN A 290 -0.71 -1.19 0.96
C ASN A 290 -0.26 0.22 1.43
N SER A 291 -0.61 1.27 0.68
CA SER A 291 -0.17 2.65 0.94
C SER A 291 -0.59 3.20 2.30
N ALA A 292 -1.65 2.66 2.90
CA ALA A 292 -2.21 3.10 4.17
C ALA A 292 -1.21 3.07 5.34
N GLY A 293 -0.26 2.14 5.32
CA GLY A 293 0.79 2.09 6.34
C GLY A 293 1.69 3.31 6.29
N VAL A 294 2.16 3.69 5.10
CA VAL A 294 3.02 4.86 4.91
C VAL A 294 2.25 6.16 5.18
N ASP A 295 1.00 6.23 4.74
CA ASP A 295 0.11 7.37 4.99
C ASP A 295 -0.17 7.59 6.49
N CYS A 296 -0.43 6.51 7.24
CA CYS A 296 -0.57 6.57 8.69
C CYS A 296 0.70 7.11 9.38
N SER A 297 1.88 6.71 8.91
CA SER A 297 3.16 7.24 9.39
C SER A 297 3.35 8.72 9.06
N ASP A 298 2.92 9.19 7.88
CA ASP A 298 2.95 10.61 7.52
C ASP A 298 2.09 11.45 8.47
N HIS A 299 0.86 10.98 8.75
CA HIS A 299 -0.01 11.60 9.76
C HIS A 299 0.62 11.61 11.16
N GLU A 300 1.22 10.50 11.61
CA GLU A 300 1.88 10.42 12.91
C GLU A 300 2.97 11.50 13.05
N VAL A 301 3.87 11.57 12.07
CA VAL A 301 5.01 12.49 12.07
C VAL A 301 4.54 13.93 12.09
N ASN A 302 3.59 14.29 11.22
CA ASN A 302 3.08 15.65 11.14
C ASN A 302 2.30 16.06 12.40
N ILE A 303 1.54 15.14 13.02
CA ILE A 303 0.88 15.41 14.31
C ILE A 303 1.93 15.64 15.40
N LYS A 304 2.98 14.81 15.48
CA LYS A 304 4.05 14.98 16.47
C LYS A 304 4.79 16.30 16.33
N ILE A 305 5.16 16.69 15.11
CA ILE A 305 5.80 18.00 14.83
C ILE A 305 4.91 19.15 15.33
N LEU A 306 3.60 19.09 15.06
CA LEU A 306 2.66 20.10 15.50
C LEU A 306 2.50 20.13 17.03
N LEU A 307 2.36 18.96 17.67
CA LEU A 307 2.23 18.85 19.12
C LEU A 307 3.46 19.41 19.84
N ASP A 308 4.66 19.11 19.35
CA ASP A 308 5.91 19.64 19.89
C ASP A 308 5.96 21.18 19.84
N SER A 309 5.45 21.78 18.75
CA SER A 309 5.30 23.23 18.65
C SER A 309 4.28 23.78 19.66
N LEU A 310 3.16 23.09 19.86
CA LEU A 310 2.12 23.52 20.81
C LEU A 310 2.61 23.43 22.27
N ILE A 311 3.37 22.39 22.60
CA ILE A 311 3.99 22.20 23.92
C ILE A 311 5.04 23.28 24.16
N SER A 312 5.92 23.54 23.18
CA SER A 312 6.95 24.58 23.28
C SER A 312 6.35 25.98 23.50
N SER A 313 5.14 26.22 22.97
CA SER A 313 4.40 27.48 23.15
C SER A 313 3.54 27.53 24.43
N GLY A 314 3.43 26.43 25.17
CA GLY A 314 2.62 26.31 26.39
C GLY A 314 1.11 26.15 26.15
N VAL A 315 0.68 25.94 24.90
CA VAL A 315 -0.74 25.71 24.55
C VAL A 315 -1.19 24.32 25.01
N VAL A 316 -0.31 23.32 24.90
CA VAL A 316 -0.55 21.95 25.37
C VAL A 316 0.44 21.65 26.50
N ALA A 317 -0.03 21.04 27.58
CA ALA A 317 0.86 20.55 28.63
C ALA A 317 1.57 19.28 28.15
N ASP A 318 2.89 19.21 28.37
CA ASP A 318 3.73 18.06 28.00
C ASP A 318 3.15 16.73 28.49
N SER A 319 2.64 16.70 29.73
CA SER A 319 2.02 15.52 30.34
C SER A 319 0.75 15.01 29.65
N HIS A 320 0.14 15.79 28.74
CA HIS A 320 -1.06 15.40 28.01
C HIS A 320 -0.79 14.94 26.58
N ARG A 321 0.45 15.03 26.09
CA ARG A 321 0.83 14.76 24.70
C ARG A 321 0.45 13.36 24.24
N ASP A 322 0.89 12.35 24.98
CA ASP A 322 0.75 10.94 24.57
C ASP A 322 -0.71 10.48 24.63
N ALA A 323 -1.43 10.90 25.68
CA ALA A 323 -2.86 10.63 25.81
C ALA A 323 -3.67 11.31 24.69
N LEU A 324 -3.28 12.51 24.26
CA LEU A 324 -3.88 13.16 23.11
C LEU A 324 -3.58 12.37 21.83
N LEU A 325 -2.33 11.98 21.56
CA LEU A 325 -1.95 11.22 20.36
C LEU A 325 -2.73 9.89 20.26
N GLU A 326 -2.80 9.14 21.36
CA GLU A 326 -3.56 7.88 21.46
C GLU A 326 -5.04 8.10 21.16
N SER A 327 -5.65 9.18 21.69
CA SER A 327 -7.07 9.49 21.46
C SER A 327 -7.44 9.79 20.01
N LEU A 328 -6.46 10.08 19.14
CA LEU A 328 -6.65 10.42 17.74
C LEU A 328 -6.58 9.20 16.81
N THR A 329 -6.23 8.02 17.33
CA THR A 329 -5.98 6.78 16.55
C THR A 329 -7.09 6.48 15.54
N ASP A 330 -8.35 6.45 15.97
CA ASP A 330 -9.48 6.13 15.08
C ASP A 330 -9.74 7.22 14.03
N GLN A 331 -9.50 8.49 14.37
CA GLN A 331 -9.65 9.59 13.41
C GLN A 331 -8.55 9.54 12.34
N VAL A 332 -7.31 9.25 12.72
CA VAL A 332 -6.21 9.07 11.77
C VAL A 332 -6.46 7.87 10.87
N ALA A 333 -6.92 6.74 11.44
CA ALA A 333 -7.31 5.58 10.63
C ALA A 333 -8.37 5.93 9.58
N GLU A 334 -9.39 6.72 9.94
CA GLU A 334 -10.45 7.11 9.01
C GLU A 334 -9.95 8.10 7.94
N LEU A 335 -9.06 9.03 8.28
CA LEU A 335 -8.43 9.93 7.29
C LEU A 335 -7.64 9.14 6.24
N VAL A 336 -6.78 8.21 6.69
CA VAL A 336 -6.00 7.33 5.83
C VAL A 336 -6.90 6.46 4.94
N LEU A 337 -7.91 5.80 5.53
CA LEU A 337 -8.82 4.94 4.77
C LEU A 337 -9.70 5.74 3.81
N ALA A 338 -10.00 7.01 4.09
CA ALA A 338 -10.69 7.88 3.16
C ALA A 338 -9.85 8.13 1.90
N ASP A 339 -8.54 8.33 2.05
CA ASP A 339 -7.61 8.45 0.93
C ASP A 339 -7.53 7.15 0.12
N ASN A 340 -7.41 5.98 0.76
CA ASN A 340 -7.45 4.69 0.05
C ASN A 340 -8.75 4.45 -0.72
N ARG A 341 -9.91 4.83 -0.14
CA ARG A 341 -11.21 4.74 -0.82
C ARG A 341 -11.27 5.68 -2.02
N SER A 342 -10.85 6.93 -1.86
CA SER A 342 -10.82 7.95 -2.92
C SER A 342 -9.96 7.49 -4.11
N GLN A 343 -8.76 6.99 -3.84
CA GLN A 343 -7.86 6.46 -4.88
C GLN A 343 -8.46 5.24 -5.59
N ASN A 344 -9.14 4.35 -4.86
CA ASN A 344 -9.78 3.20 -5.48
C ASN A 344 -11.03 3.57 -6.31
N GLU A 345 -11.76 4.62 -5.95
CA GLU A 345 -12.84 5.18 -6.79
C GLU A 345 -12.27 5.77 -8.09
N LEU A 346 -11.16 6.51 -8.01
CA LEU A 346 -10.42 6.98 -9.18
C LEU A 346 -10.03 5.81 -10.09
N MET A 347 -9.36 4.79 -9.53
CA MET A 347 -8.88 3.65 -10.30
C MET A 347 -10.03 2.91 -10.98
N GLY A 348 -11.16 2.79 -10.29
CA GLY A 348 -12.37 2.22 -10.84
C GLY A 348 -12.92 2.95 -12.07
N THR A 349 -13.03 4.27 -11.98
CA THR A 349 -13.49 5.12 -13.08
C THR A 349 -12.48 5.09 -14.24
N THR A 350 -11.20 5.18 -13.92
CA THR A 350 -10.10 5.17 -14.90
C THR A 350 -10.06 3.84 -15.67
N ARG A 351 -10.27 2.70 -15.01
CA ARG A 351 -10.35 1.39 -15.67
C ARG A 351 -11.50 1.32 -16.68
N ALA A 352 -12.66 1.88 -16.33
CA ALA A 352 -13.83 1.89 -17.21
C ALA A 352 -13.56 2.71 -18.49
N ASP A 353 -12.85 3.83 -18.38
CA ASP A 353 -12.55 4.72 -19.49
C ASP A 353 -11.21 4.43 -20.19
N ALA A 354 -10.45 3.44 -19.71
CA ALA A 354 -9.05 3.20 -20.11
C ALA A 354 -8.87 3.03 -21.62
N GLY A 355 -9.82 2.36 -22.27
CA GLY A 355 -9.82 2.13 -23.72
C GLY A 355 -10.05 3.41 -24.52
N ALA A 356 -11.00 4.24 -24.11
CA ALA A 356 -11.28 5.53 -24.75
C ALA A 356 -10.13 6.54 -24.53
N MET A 357 -9.46 6.43 -23.39
CA MET A 357 -8.39 7.34 -22.98
C MET A 357 -6.98 6.90 -23.41
N ILE A 358 -6.83 5.77 -24.12
CA ILE A 358 -5.52 5.20 -24.45
C ILE A 358 -4.60 6.18 -25.20
N GLY A 359 -5.15 6.97 -26.12
CA GLY A 359 -4.40 8.00 -26.84
C GLY A 359 -3.89 9.12 -25.92
N VAL A 360 -4.71 9.54 -24.95
CA VAL A 360 -4.34 10.55 -23.94
C VAL A 360 -3.27 9.98 -23.00
N HIS A 361 -3.46 8.75 -22.50
CA HIS A 361 -2.48 8.08 -21.64
C HIS A 361 -1.10 7.99 -22.31
N GLY A 362 -1.05 7.63 -23.60
CA GLY A 362 0.20 7.59 -24.37
C GLY A 362 0.88 8.95 -24.49
N ARG A 363 0.12 10.05 -24.59
CA ARG A 363 0.66 11.42 -24.62
C ARG A 363 1.14 11.89 -23.25
N VAL A 364 0.42 11.60 -22.17
CA VAL A 364 0.87 11.86 -20.79
C VAL A 364 2.20 11.16 -20.52
N ILE A 365 2.30 9.86 -20.80
CA ILE A 365 3.55 9.09 -20.62
C ILE A 365 4.69 9.66 -21.46
N SER A 366 4.40 10.05 -22.71
CA SER A 366 5.43 10.65 -23.58
C SER A 366 5.87 12.03 -23.09
N ASN A 367 4.98 12.82 -22.48
CA ASN A 367 5.32 14.10 -21.86
C ASN A 367 6.24 13.90 -20.64
N LEU A 368 5.85 13.00 -19.72
CA LEU A 368 6.65 12.68 -18.54
C LEU A 368 8.03 12.13 -18.93
N GLU A 369 8.09 11.23 -19.91
CA GLU A 369 9.36 10.69 -20.43
C GLU A 369 10.24 11.78 -21.06
N SER A 370 9.66 12.71 -21.84
CA SER A 370 10.44 13.79 -22.47
C SER A 370 11.10 14.74 -21.46
N ARG A 371 10.57 14.77 -20.23
CA ARG A 371 11.08 15.55 -19.09
C ARG A 371 12.00 14.73 -18.18
N GLY A 372 12.25 13.46 -18.50
CA GLY A 372 13.09 12.56 -17.70
C GLY A 372 12.45 12.07 -16.40
N ILE A 373 11.13 12.21 -16.24
CA ILE A 373 10.41 11.81 -15.02
C ILE A 373 10.11 10.30 -15.04
N VAL A 374 9.83 9.76 -16.22
CA VAL A 374 9.47 8.34 -16.42
C VAL A 374 10.40 7.70 -17.43
N ASP A 375 10.86 6.49 -17.13
CA ASP A 375 11.43 5.56 -18.11
C ASP A 375 10.40 4.47 -18.42
N ARG A 376 9.86 4.46 -19.65
CA ARG A 376 8.79 3.53 -20.03
C ARG A 376 9.17 2.06 -19.92
N VAL A 377 10.46 1.73 -20.07
CA VAL A 377 10.94 0.35 -20.04
C VAL A 377 11.01 -0.14 -18.60
N ILE A 378 11.56 0.68 -17.71
CA ILE A 378 11.66 0.38 -16.28
C ILE A 378 10.26 0.22 -15.66
N GLU A 379 9.34 1.12 -16.00
CA GLU A 379 7.98 1.14 -15.46
C GLU A 379 7.04 0.10 -16.12
N GLY A 380 7.48 -0.56 -17.19
CA GLY A 380 6.69 -1.55 -17.91
C GLY A 380 5.56 -0.97 -18.77
N PHE A 381 5.65 0.29 -19.18
CA PHE A 381 4.66 0.93 -20.05
C PHE A 381 4.79 0.47 -21.51
N PRO A 382 3.69 0.51 -22.30
CA PRO A 382 3.75 0.21 -23.72
C PRO A 382 4.70 1.13 -24.51
N THR A 383 5.34 0.56 -25.51
CA THR A 383 6.10 1.33 -26.52
C THR A 383 5.15 2.20 -27.36
N LYS A 384 5.69 3.24 -28.01
CA LYS A 384 4.92 4.10 -28.93
C LYS A 384 4.17 3.30 -30.01
N LYS A 385 4.80 2.23 -30.52
CA LYS A 385 4.19 1.32 -31.50
C LYS A 385 3.02 0.52 -30.91
N GLN A 386 3.15 0.06 -29.66
CA GLN A 386 2.08 -0.66 -28.98
C GLN A 386 0.90 0.26 -28.66
N PHE A 387 1.13 1.51 -28.24
CA PHE A 387 0.05 2.50 -28.09
C PHE A 387 -0.72 2.73 -29.40
N ALA A 388 -0.01 2.96 -30.52
CA ALA A 388 -0.64 3.14 -31.82
C ALA A 388 -1.45 1.90 -32.27
N ALA A 389 -0.98 0.70 -31.94
CA ALA A 389 -1.69 -0.53 -32.23
C ALA A 389 -2.94 -0.74 -31.32
N ALA A 390 -2.89 -0.21 -30.09
CA ALA A 390 -3.97 -0.32 -29.10
C ALA A 390 -5.09 0.72 -29.28
N GLU A 391 -4.80 1.84 -29.96
CA GLU A 391 -5.74 2.97 -30.12
C GLU A 391 -7.00 2.61 -30.91
N LYS A 392 -6.85 2.02 -32.10
CA LYS A 392 -7.99 1.62 -32.93
C LYS A 392 -8.91 0.56 -32.28
N PRO A 393 -8.40 -0.51 -31.66
CA PRO A 393 -9.24 -1.48 -30.95
C PRO A 393 -9.73 -0.97 -29.58
N GLY A 394 -9.26 0.18 -29.09
CA GLY A 394 -9.61 0.71 -27.78
C GLY A 394 -9.10 -0.16 -26.63
N THR A 395 -7.95 -0.82 -26.79
CA THR A 395 -7.35 -1.63 -25.73
C THR A 395 -6.62 -0.69 -24.76
N GLY A 396 -7.25 -0.41 -23.62
CA GLY A 396 -6.70 0.48 -22.60
C GLY A 396 -5.48 -0.07 -21.88
N LEU A 397 -4.85 0.79 -21.07
CA LEU A 397 -3.86 0.35 -20.07
C LEU A 397 -4.53 -0.55 -19.03
N THR A 398 -3.80 -1.53 -18.54
CA THR A 398 -4.22 -2.39 -17.42
C THR A 398 -4.21 -1.63 -16.11
N SER A 399 -4.88 -2.16 -15.08
CA SER A 399 -4.94 -1.52 -13.76
C SER A 399 -3.56 -1.28 -13.12
N PRO A 400 -2.57 -2.20 -13.18
CA PRO A 400 -1.21 -1.93 -12.71
C PRO A 400 -0.52 -0.80 -13.49
N GLU A 401 -0.66 -0.75 -14.81
CA GLU A 401 -0.10 0.33 -15.63
C GLU A 401 -0.76 1.69 -15.27
N LEU A 402 -2.07 1.71 -15.05
CA LEU A 402 -2.79 2.91 -14.61
C LEU A 402 -2.36 3.36 -13.22
N ALA A 403 -2.16 2.44 -12.27
CA ALA A 403 -1.70 2.75 -10.92
C ALA A 403 -0.28 3.36 -10.95
N THR A 404 0.63 2.78 -11.74
CA THR A 404 1.97 3.35 -11.97
C THR A 404 1.91 4.73 -12.61
N LEU A 405 1.04 4.93 -13.61
CA LEU A 405 0.86 6.24 -14.23
C LEU A 405 0.31 7.28 -13.26
N MET A 406 -0.69 6.91 -12.44
CA MET A 406 -1.25 7.76 -11.40
C MET A 406 -0.17 8.22 -10.42
N ALA A 407 0.70 7.32 -9.96
CA ALA A 407 1.79 7.64 -9.04
C ALA A 407 2.72 8.71 -9.64
N HIS A 408 3.19 8.51 -10.88
CA HIS A 408 4.06 9.46 -11.56
C HIS A 408 3.40 10.82 -11.80
N VAL A 409 2.13 10.84 -12.17
CA VAL A 409 1.37 12.10 -12.33
C VAL A 409 1.24 12.84 -10.99
N LYS A 410 0.94 12.13 -9.89
CA LYS A 410 0.87 12.75 -8.56
C LYS A 410 2.23 13.32 -8.14
N LEU A 411 3.31 12.58 -8.35
CA LEU A 411 4.66 13.05 -8.02
C LEU A 411 5.05 14.30 -8.82
N ASP A 412 4.76 14.31 -10.12
CA ASP A 412 5.02 15.46 -11.00
C ASP A 412 4.20 16.70 -10.59
N LEU A 413 2.90 16.52 -10.34
CA LEU A 413 2.03 17.60 -9.92
C LEU A 413 2.47 18.17 -8.56
N LYS A 414 2.74 17.31 -7.57
CA LYS A 414 3.23 17.72 -6.25
C LYS A 414 4.54 18.50 -6.37
N SER A 415 5.50 18.01 -7.16
CA SER A 415 6.78 18.70 -7.39
C SER A 415 6.57 20.08 -8.03
N THR A 416 5.69 20.18 -9.02
CA THR A 416 5.35 21.45 -9.67
C THR A 416 4.75 22.46 -8.70
N LEU A 417 3.80 22.03 -7.86
CA LEU A 417 3.18 22.88 -6.84
C LEU A 417 4.20 23.36 -5.79
N LEU A 418 5.15 22.50 -5.40
CA LEU A 418 6.19 22.84 -4.43
C LEU A 418 7.23 23.82 -5.01
N ALA A 419 7.49 23.76 -6.32
CA ALA A 419 8.36 24.71 -7.01
C ALA A 419 7.72 26.09 -7.20
N GLY A 420 6.39 26.14 -7.30
CA GLY A 420 5.61 27.38 -7.44
C GLY A 420 5.21 28.02 -6.10
N SER A 421 4.45 29.12 -6.17
CA SER A 421 3.98 29.87 -4.99
C SER A 421 2.45 29.85 -4.83
N SER A 422 1.72 29.20 -5.74
CA SER A 422 0.26 29.17 -5.71
C SER A 422 -0.30 28.60 -4.41
N ILE A 423 0.34 27.57 -3.87
CA ILE A 423 -0.08 26.85 -2.65
C ILE A 423 0.09 27.66 -1.34
N ASP A 424 0.71 28.85 -1.40
CA ASP A 424 0.79 29.76 -0.25
C ASP A 424 -0.49 30.58 -0.05
N ASN A 425 -1.39 30.58 -1.04
CA ASN A 425 -2.63 31.34 -0.97
C ASN A 425 -3.54 30.84 0.17
N GLN A 426 -4.15 31.78 0.91
CA GLN A 426 -5.04 31.51 2.03
C GLN A 426 -6.25 30.64 1.67
N ILE A 427 -6.68 30.63 0.40
CA ILE A 427 -7.76 29.76 -0.07
C ILE A 427 -7.48 28.27 0.20
N TYR A 428 -6.22 27.87 0.21
CA TYR A 428 -5.79 26.49 0.46
C TYR A 428 -5.58 26.16 1.93
N ARG A 429 -5.78 27.12 2.86
CA ARG A 429 -5.67 26.87 4.30
C ARG A 429 -6.58 25.73 4.76
N LYS A 430 -7.75 25.58 4.14
CA LYS A 430 -8.67 24.49 4.48
C LYS A 430 -8.09 23.11 4.18
N ALA A 431 -7.26 22.97 3.14
CA ALA A 431 -6.56 21.71 2.84
C ALA A 431 -5.60 21.32 3.97
N LEU A 432 -4.84 22.31 4.49
CA LEU A 432 -3.96 22.12 5.65
C LEU A 432 -4.73 21.74 6.92
N VAL A 433 -5.80 22.48 7.24
CA VAL A 433 -6.60 22.21 8.45
C VAL A 433 -7.21 20.82 8.38
N ASN A 434 -7.80 20.45 7.23
CA ASN A 434 -8.49 19.19 7.08
C ASN A 434 -7.55 17.97 7.08
N TYR A 435 -6.25 18.16 6.86
CA TYR A 435 -5.25 17.11 7.00
C TYR A 435 -5.15 16.59 8.44
N PHE A 436 -5.23 17.46 9.44
CA PHE A 436 -5.12 17.05 10.85
C PHE A 436 -6.46 16.51 11.38
N PRO A 437 -6.48 15.66 12.42
CA PRO A 437 -7.72 15.23 13.08
C PRO A 437 -8.36 16.37 13.90
N GLU A 438 -9.67 16.29 14.19
CA GLU A 438 -10.48 17.39 14.72
C GLU A 438 -9.91 18.01 16.01
N GLY A 439 -9.50 17.19 16.99
CA GLY A 439 -8.92 17.67 18.24
C GLY A 439 -7.61 18.44 18.08
N VAL A 440 -6.84 18.15 17.02
CA VAL A 440 -5.60 18.84 16.68
C VAL A 440 -5.88 20.12 15.89
N ARG A 441 -6.93 20.15 15.06
CA ARG A 441 -7.36 21.36 14.35
C ARG A 441 -7.70 22.49 15.31
N ASP A 442 -8.49 22.16 16.33
CA ASP A 442 -9.00 23.14 17.30
C ASP A 442 -7.88 23.70 18.19
N ALA A 443 -6.99 22.84 18.67
CA ALA A 443 -5.83 23.26 19.47
C ALA A 443 -4.74 23.95 18.63
N GLY A 444 -4.62 23.57 17.35
CA GLY A 444 -3.56 24.00 16.45
C GLY A 444 -3.63 25.48 16.08
N GLY A 445 -4.82 26.05 15.86
CA GLY A 445 -4.99 27.48 15.57
C GLY A 445 -4.00 28.03 14.53
N ASP A 446 -3.25 29.08 14.89
CA ASP A 446 -2.21 29.68 14.05
C ASP A 446 -0.92 28.84 13.97
N ALA A 447 -0.73 27.85 14.86
CA ALA A 447 0.44 26.97 14.81
C ALA A 447 0.41 26.06 13.57
N LEU A 448 -0.78 25.73 13.07
CA LEU A 448 -0.97 25.05 11.78
C LEU A 448 -0.30 25.83 10.65
N ASP A 449 -0.52 27.15 10.59
CA ASP A 449 0.05 28.01 9.54
C ASP A 449 1.57 28.15 9.65
N ARG A 450 2.14 27.86 10.82
CA ARG A 450 3.59 27.83 11.09
C ARG A 450 4.18 26.42 11.02
N HIS A 451 3.40 25.40 10.65
CA HIS A 451 3.90 24.04 10.54
C HIS A 451 5.08 24.00 9.54
N PRO A 452 6.25 23.46 9.91
CA PRO A 452 7.43 23.46 9.03
C PRO A 452 7.18 22.82 7.66
N LEU A 453 6.30 21.81 7.62
CA LEU A 453 5.91 21.09 6.40
C LEU A 453 4.58 21.54 5.81
N ARG A 454 4.12 22.76 6.12
CA ARG A 454 2.83 23.29 5.64
C ARG A 454 2.70 23.15 4.13
N ARG A 455 3.73 23.51 3.37
CA ARG A 455 3.69 23.50 1.90
C ARG A 455 3.59 22.09 1.36
N GLU A 456 4.34 21.16 1.93
CA GLU A 456 4.37 19.74 1.60
C GLU A 456 3.03 19.07 1.87
N ILE A 457 2.41 19.37 3.02
CA ILE A 457 1.06 18.88 3.38
C ILE A 457 0.03 19.43 2.37
N VAL A 458 0.00 20.75 2.14
CA VAL A 458 -0.96 21.37 1.21
C VAL A 458 -0.79 20.81 -0.20
N ALA A 459 0.44 20.72 -0.71
CA ALA A 459 0.71 20.18 -2.04
C ALA A 459 0.24 18.72 -2.16
N THR A 460 0.46 17.91 -1.13
CA THR A 460 0.01 16.50 -1.10
C THR A 460 -1.51 16.40 -1.12
N VAL A 461 -2.19 17.14 -0.24
CA VAL A 461 -3.67 17.13 -0.15
C VAL A 461 -4.31 17.65 -1.43
N LEU A 462 -3.80 18.73 -2.01
CA LEU A 462 -4.32 19.26 -3.27
C LEU A 462 -4.10 18.30 -4.42
N THR A 463 -2.90 17.70 -4.51
CA THR A 463 -2.57 16.71 -5.53
C THR A 463 -3.50 15.49 -5.45
N ASN A 464 -3.70 14.92 -4.24
CA ASN A 464 -4.61 13.81 -4.04
C ASN A 464 -6.04 14.18 -4.45
N ASN A 465 -6.56 15.31 -3.96
CA ASN A 465 -7.93 15.73 -4.30
C ASN A 465 -8.16 15.95 -5.80
N VAL A 466 -7.21 16.62 -6.47
CA VAL A 466 -7.32 16.93 -7.90
C VAL A 466 -7.24 15.65 -8.73
N ILE A 467 -6.29 14.77 -8.44
CA ILE A 467 -6.11 13.54 -9.24
C ILE A 467 -7.22 12.54 -8.95
N ASP A 468 -7.57 12.31 -7.69
CA ASP A 468 -8.57 11.30 -7.30
C ASP A 468 -9.97 11.61 -7.84
N ARG A 469 -10.31 12.90 -7.98
CA ARG A 469 -11.64 13.32 -8.45
C ARG A 469 -11.65 13.82 -9.89
N GLY A 470 -10.60 14.50 -10.31
CA GLY A 470 -10.47 15.03 -11.68
C GLY A 470 -10.01 13.97 -12.68
N GLY A 471 -9.30 12.94 -12.23
CA GLY A 471 -8.74 11.88 -13.05
C GLY A 471 -7.24 12.05 -13.33
N ILE A 472 -6.56 10.93 -13.62
CA ILE A 472 -5.12 10.87 -13.90
C ILE A 472 -4.69 11.87 -15.00
N THR A 473 -5.56 12.10 -15.98
CA THR A 473 -5.22 12.94 -17.15
C THR A 473 -5.67 14.39 -17.03
N TYR A 474 -6.32 14.77 -15.92
CA TYR A 474 -7.00 16.06 -15.78
C TYR A 474 -6.11 17.27 -16.07
N ALA A 475 -5.03 17.43 -15.30
CA ALA A 475 -4.14 18.59 -15.41
C ALA A 475 -3.47 18.65 -16.79
N TYR A 476 -3.04 17.49 -17.31
CA TYR A 476 -2.42 17.40 -18.63
C TYR A 476 -3.37 17.83 -19.75
N ARG A 477 -4.61 17.33 -19.74
CA ARG A 477 -5.62 17.67 -20.76
C ARG A 477 -6.00 19.14 -20.73
N LEU A 478 -6.14 19.72 -19.53
CA LEU A 478 -6.42 21.14 -19.42
C LEU A 478 -5.29 21.98 -20.04
N GLY A 479 -4.04 21.55 -19.85
CA GLY A 479 -2.89 22.16 -20.52
C GLY A 479 -2.92 22.01 -22.05
N GLU A 480 -3.24 20.81 -22.55
CA GLU A 480 -3.36 20.58 -24.01
C GLU A 480 -4.51 21.39 -24.65
N GLU A 481 -5.66 21.48 -23.99
CA GLU A 481 -6.90 21.99 -24.58
C GLU A 481 -7.01 23.53 -24.50
N VAL A 482 -6.52 24.14 -23.42
CA VAL A 482 -6.67 25.60 -23.18
C VAL A 482 -5.38 26.32 -22.78
N GLY A 483 -4.24 25.62 -22.75
CA GLY A 483 -2.94 26.21 -22.41
C GLY A 483 -2.76 26.55 -20.94
N ALA A 484 -3.54 25.93 -20.04
CA ALA A 484 -3.39 26.08 -18.59
C ALA A 484 -2.12 25.40 -18.10
N ASP A 485 -1.45 26.00 -17.11
CA ASP A 485 -0.39 25.30 -16.39
C ASP A 485 -0.96 24.40 -15.27
N PRO A 486 -0.15 23.53 -14.64
CA PRO A 486 -0.62 22.68 -13.56
C PRO A 486 -1.16 23.45 -12.33
N GLU A 487 -0.66 24.65 -12.03
CA GLU A 487 -1.18 25.45 -10.91
C GLU A 487 -2.58 26.00 -11.23
N ASP A 488 -2.81 26.42 -12.48
CA ASP A 488 -4.13 26.82 -12.97
C ASP A 488 -5.12 25.64 -12.93
N ALA A 489 -4.67 24.42 -13.24
CA ALA A 489 -5.51 23.22 -13.13
C ALA A 489 -5.95 22.97 -11.67
N VAL A 490 -5.03 23.05 -10.70
CA VAL A 490 -5.36 22.92 -9.28
C VAL A 490 -6.31 24.03 -8.83
N ARG A 491 -6.07 25.27 -9.27
CA ARG A 491 -6.93 26.42 -8.95
C ARG A 491 -8.33 26.22 -9.51
N ALA A 492 -8.46 25.84 -10.78
CA ALA A 492 -9.75 25.62 -11.44
C ALA A 492 -10.55 24.46 -10.83
N PHE A 493 -9.87 23.45 -10.27
CA PHE A 493 -10.51 22.35 -9.57
C PHE A 493 -11.01 22.73 -8.16
N THR A 494 -10.26 23.61 -7.48
CA THR A 494 -10.49 23.89 -6.05
C THR A 494 -11.43 25.07 -5.79
N VAL A 495 -11.54 26.00 -6.75
CA VAL A 495 -12.30 27.26 -6.64
C VAL A 495 -13.75 27.12 -7.10
#